data_AF-A0A955ES57-F1
#
_entry.id   AF-A0A955ES57-F1
#
_cell.length_a   1.000
_cell.length_b   1.000
_cell.length_c   1.000
_cell.angle_alpha   90.00
_cell.angle_beta   90.00
_cell.angle_gamma   90.00
#
_symmetry.space_group_name_H-M   'P 1'
#
loop_
_entity.id
_entity.type
_entity.pdbx_description
1 polymer ?
#
loop_
_entity_poly.entity_id
_entity_poly.type
_entity_poly.pdbx_seq_one_letter_code
_entity_poly.pdbx_strand_id
1 'polypeptide(L)'
;MADLQNTFTWSVSRDKTFEMCARQYWWNYYGSWGGWSRDADPEARRAYMFKNLSNRWAWVGTAVHEAIEGLLKRLQRRGGHGTLDFEGRGDEVRRERELERLTERMRRDYVSSRDGRYRDQPKKAFGLVEHEYSEPVSRDEWAAMND
;
A
#
# COMPACT_ATOMS: atom_id res chain seq x y z
N MET A 1 -5.14 25.88 -10.81
CA MET A 1 -4.95 24.71 -9.93
C MET A 1 -4.31 25.21 -8.66
N ALA A 2 -4.77 24.80 -7.48
CA ALA A 2 -4.16 25.24 -6.22
C ALA A 2 -2.71 24.77 -6.16
N ASP A 3 -1.80 25.66 -5.79
CA ASP A 3 -0.38 25.34 -5.65
C ASP A 3 -0.18 24.44 -4.42
N LEU A 4 0.49 23.31 -4.61
CA LEU A 4 0.76 22.39 -3.50
C LEU A 4 1.91 22.95 -2.68
N GLN A 5 1.67 23.24 -1.40
CA GLN A 5 2.71 23.74 -0.50
C GLN A 5 3.19 22.63 0.46
N ASN A 6 4.51 22.55 0.66
CA ASN A 6 5.12 21.66 1.66
C ASN A 6 5.26 22.39 2.99
N THR A 7 4.17 22.56 3.71
CA THR A 7 4.18 23.17 5.04
C THR A 7 4.44 22.10 6.11
N PHE A 8 5.06 22.53 7.22
CA PHE A 8 5.27 21.66 8.36
C PHE A 8 3.91 21.15 8.87
N THR A 9 3.83 19.83 9.05
CA THR A 9 2.66 19.13 9.59
C THR A 9 3.14 18.09 10.60
N TRP A 10 2.33 17.86 11.63
CA TRP A 10 2.64 16.90 12.70
C TRP A 10 1.72 15.68 12.63
N SER A 11 2.29 14.51 12.89
CA SER A 11 1.58 13.27 13.20
C SER A 11 2.47 12.40 14.08
N VAL A 12 1.89 11.47 14.81
CA VAL A 12 2.66 10.50 15.62
C VAL A 12 3.67 9.72 14.78
N SER A 13 3.34 9.39 13.53
CA SER A 13 4.27 8.72 12.62
C SER A 13 5.43 9.61 12.16
N ARG A 14 5.16 10.90 11.88
CA ARG A 14 6.17 11.89 11.51
C ARG A 14 7.15 12.14 12.63
N ASP A 15 6.61 12.30 13.83
CA ASP A 15 7.36 12.50 15.07
C ASP A 15 8.32 11.33 15.33
N LYS A 16 7.79 10.09 15.37
CA LYS A 16 8.61 8.88 15.49
C LYS A 16 9.68 8.74 14.41
N THR A 17 9.36 9.11 13.16
CA THR A 17 10.35 9.07 12.07
C THR A 17 11.48 10.08 12.30
N PHE A 18 11.15 11.27 12.80
CA PHE A 18 12.14 12.30 13.12
C PHE A 18 13.03 11.89 14.29
N GLU A 19 12.43 11.38 15.37
CA GLU A 19 13.16 10.85 16.53
C GLU A 19 14.09 9.69 16.15
N MET A 20 13.65 8.80 15.27
CA MET A 20 14.45 7.68 14.78
C MET A 20 15.63 8.15 13.92
N CYS A 21 15.37 9.03 12.93
CA CYS A 21 16.40 9.53 12.03
C CYS A 21 15.95 10.80 11.29
N ALA A 22 16.55 11.94 11.64
CA ALA A 22 16.28 13.22 10.98
C ALA A 22 16.53 13.19 9.45
N ARG A 23 17.53 12.43 8.98
CA ARG A 23 17.80 12.27 7.54
C ARG A 23 16.67 11.52 6.83
N GLN A 24 16.16 10.44 7.44
CA GLN A 24 15.02 9.68 6.91
C GLN A 24 13.76 10.55 6.86
N TYR A 25 13.50 11.30 7.94
CA TYR A 25 12.41 12.28 7.98
C TYR A 25 12.51 13.29 6.84
N TRP A 26 13.70 13.87 6.63
CA TRP A 26 13.91 14.82 5.55
C TRP A 26 13.60 14.22 4.18
N TRP A 27 14.10 13.01 3.85
CA TRP A 27 13.82 12.38 2.56
C TRP A 27 12.33 12.02 2.37
N ASN A 28 11.68 11.50 3.39
CA ASN A 28 10.26 11.11 3.32
C ASN A 28 9.32 12.28 3.08
N TYR A 29 9.62 13.45 3.65
CA TYR A 29 8.69 14.58 3.67
C TYR A 29 9.14 15.79 2.86
N TYR A 30 10.44 16.05 2.75
CA TYR A 30 10.99 17.24 2.07
C TYR A 30 11.77 16.87 0.82
N GLY A 31 12.75 15.97 0.90
CA GLY A 31 13.59 15.59 -0.24
C GLY A 31 12.82 14.91 -1.38
N SER A 32 11.74 14.19 -1.06
CA SER A 32 10.84 13.59 -2.06
C SER A 32 9.73 14.53 -2.55
N TRP A 33 9.67 15.76 -2.05
CA TRP A 33 8.65 16.72 -2.48
C TRP A 33 8.84 17.11 -3.94
N GLY A 34 7.75 17.21 -4.69
CA GLY A 34 7.80 17.46 -6.13
C GLY A 34 8.18 16.24 -6.98
N GLY A 35 8.62 15.12 -6.37
CA GLY A 35 9.07 13.92 -7.08
C GLY A 35 8.01 13.20 -7.94
N TRP A 36 6.74 13.58 -7.81
CA TRP A 36 5.64 13.12 -8.67
C TRP A 36 5.55 13.85 -10.01
N SER A 37 6.22 15.00 -10.16
CA SER A 37 6.17 15.79 -11.39
C SER A 37 6.87 15.07 -12.54
N ARG A 38 6.42 15.33 -13.78
CA ARG A 38 7.07 14.80 -15.00
C ARG A 38 8.48 15.38 -15.18
N ASP A 39 8.69 16.60 -14.73
CA ASP A 39 9.96 17.33 -14.79
C ASP A 39 10.63 17.42 -13.41
N ALA A 40 10.30 16.49 -12.52
CA ALA A 40 10.91 16.43 -11.20
C ALA A 40 12.43 16.25 -11.29
N ASP A 41 13.15 16.88 -10.38
CA ASP A 41 14.57 16.60 -10.16
C ASP A 41 14.78 15.07 -9.99
N PRO A 42 15.80 14.48 -10.63
CA PRO A 42 16.02 13.03 -10.58
C PRO A 42 16.16 12.46 -9.16
N GLU A 43 16.76 13.23 -8.24
CA GLU A 43 16.94 12.82 -6.85
C GLU A 43 15.60 12.85 -6.11
N ALA A 44 14.83 13.93 -6.28
CA ALA A 44 13.49 14.04 -5.69
C ALA A 44 12.54 12.95 -6.22
N ARG A 45 12.60 12.64 -7.53
CA ARG A 45 11.85 11.53 -8.14
C ARG A 45 12.24 10.19 -7.53
N ARG A 46 13.54 9.93 -7.37
CA ARG A 46 14.04 8.69 -6.78
C ARG A 46 13.60 8.54 -5.33
N ALA A 47 13.76 9.59 -4.52
CA ALA A 47 13.28 9.62 -3.14
C ALA A 47 11.76 9.40 -3.05
N TYR A 48 11.01 10.00 -3.96
CA TYR A 48 9.57 9.81 -4.06
C TYR A 48 9.20 8.38 -4.46
N MET A 49 9.95 7.74 -5.35
CA MET A 49 9.73 6.35 -5.69
C MET A 49 9.98 5.44 -4.48
N PHE A 50 11.14 5.59 -3.82
CA PHE A 50 11.50 4.76 -2.67
C PHE A 50 10.52 4.89 -1.50
N LYS A 51 10.03 6.10 -1.20
CA LYS A 51 9.07 6.25 -0.09
C LYS A 51 7.71 5.61 -0.34
N ASN A 52 7.37 5.34 -1.61
CA ASN A 52 6.11 4.68 -1.99
C ASN A 52 6.25 3.17 -2.14
N LEU A 53 7.45 2.60 -1.93
CA LEU A 53 7.62 1.16 -1.84
C LEU A 53 7.05 0.65 -0.52
N SER A 54 6.51 -0.57 -0.55
CA SER A 54 6.10 -1.33 0.63
C SER A 54 6.98 -2.55 0.77
N ASN A 55 7.17 -3.07 1.99
CA ASN A 55 7.67 -4.43 2.16
C ASN A 55 6.50 -5.42 2.13
N ARG A 56 6.83 -6.71 2.03
CA ARG A 56 5.86 -7.82 1.95
C ARG A 56 4.92 -7.88 3.16
N TRP A 57 5.38 -7.53 4.35
CA TRP A 57 4.58 -7.58 5.58
C TRP A 57 3.55 -6.44 5.64
N ALA A 58 3.98 -5.21 5.36
CA ALA A 58 3.12 -4.04 5.30
C ALA A 58 2.09 -4.16 4.16
N TRP A 59 2.47 -4.85 3.09
CA TRP A 59 1.58 -5.14 1.97
C TRP A 59 0.40 -6.02 2.37
N VAL A 60 0.65 -7.14 3.05
CA VAL A 60 -0.42 -8.03 3.58
C VAL A 60 -1.33 -7.26 4.52
N GLY A 61 -0.75 -6.50 5.47
CA GLY A 61 -1.53 -5.68 6.40
C GLY A 61 -2.44 -4.69 5.67
N THR A 62 -1.90 -3.94 4.71
CA THR A 62 -2.68 -2.99 3.91
C THR A 62 -3.80 -3.70 3.13
N ALA A 63 -3.51 -4.88 2.57
CA ALA A 63 -4.49 -5.66 1.81
C ALA A 63 -5.67 -6.10 2.68
N VAL A 64 -5.41 -6.60 3.88
CA VAL A 64 -6.45 -6.99 4.85
C VAL A 64 -7.26 -5.77 5.29
N HIS A 65 -6.59 -4.66 5.62
CA HIS A 65 -7.26 -3.42 6.03
C HIS A 65 -8.23 -2.90 4.96
N GLU A 66 -7.80 -2.85 3.69
CA GLU A 66 -8.66 -2.42 2.59
C GLU A 66 -9.82 -3.39 2.32
N ALA A 67 -9.60 -4.70 2.47
CA ALA A 67 -10.65 -5.70 2.33
C ALA A 67 -11.76 -5.51 3.40
N ILE A 68 -11.36 -5.33 4.66
CA ILE A 68 -12.27 -5.06 5.78
C ILE A 68 -13.02 -3.73 5.55
N GLU A 69 -12.30 -2.66 5.19
CA GLU A 69 -12.91 -1.37 4.91
C GLU A 69 -13.96 -1.47 3.79
N GLY A 70 -13.62 -2.19 2.70
CA GLY A 70 -14.52 -2.45 1.60
C GLY A 70 -15.78 -3.20 2.04
N LEU A 71 -15.63 -4.20 2.90
CA LEU A 71 -16.75 -4.96 3.47
C LEU A 71 -17.66 -4.06 4.30
N LEU A 72 -17.10 -3.30 5.23
CA LEU A 72 -17.85 -2.37 6.10
C LEU A 72 -18.60 -1.32 5.28
N LYS A 73 -17.95 -0.71 4.28
CA LYS A 73 -18.60 0.25 3.36
C LYS A 73 -19.78 -0.37 2.61
N ARG A 74 -19.69 -1.65 2.19
CA ARG A 74 -20.79 -2.35 1.53
C ARG A 74 -21.94 -2.65 2.49
N LEU A 75 -21.67 -3.02 3.74
CA LEU A 75 -22.69 -3.22 4.77
C LEU A 75 -23.42 -1.92 5.09
N GLN A 76 -22.67 -0.83 5.27
CA GLN A 76 -23.23 0.50 5.54
C GLN A 76 -24.21 0.94 4.45
N ARG A 77 -23.84 0.77 3.16
CA ARG A 77 -24.71 1.10 2.01
C ARG A 77 -25.99 0.27 1.94
N ARG A 78 -26.02 -0.92 2.54
CA ARG A 78 -27.19 -1.82 2.59
C ARG A 78 -28.15 -1.52 3.75
N GLY A 79 -27.94 -0.41 4.46
CA GLY A 79 -28.85 0.03 5.52
C GLY A 79 -28.45 -0.39 6.93
N GLY A 80 -27.17 -0.72 7.18
CA GLY A 80 -26.55 -0.62 8.51
C GLY A 80 -26.97 -1.61 9.61
N HIS A 81 -27.92 -2.52 9.37
CA HIS A 81 -28.47 -3.42 10.41
C HIS A 81 -28.28 -4.92 10.12
N GLY A 82 -27.51 -5.28 9.09
CA GLY A 82 -27.19 -6.69 8.84
C GLY A 82 -26.13 -7.18 9.83
N THR A 83 -26.49 -8.06 10.76
CA THR A 83 -25.53 -8.85 11.52
C THR A 83 -24.61 -9.56 10.53
N LEU A 84 -23.30 -9.48 10.75
CA LEU A 84 -22.34 -10.37 10.09
C LEU A 84 -22.47 -11.71 10.80
N ASP A 85 -23.40 -12.56 10.35
CA ASP A 85 -23.66 -13.78 11.10
C ASP A 85 -22.63 -14.87 10.82
N PHE A 86 -21.93 -14.96 9.69
CA PHE A 86 -20.87 -15.96 9.41
C PHE A 86 -21.21 -17.47 9.57
N GLU A 87 -22.26 -17.86 10.30
CA GLU A 87 -22.69 -19.24 10.53
C GLU A 87 -23.76 -19.70 9.52
N GLY A 88 -24.36 -18.76 8.78
CA GLY A 88 -25.31 -19.05 7.72
C GLY A 88 -24.64 -19.36 6.37
N ARG A 89 -25.21 -20.30 5.59
CA ARG A 89 -24.71 -20.70 4.25
C ARG A 89 -24.55 -19.53 3.25
N GLY A 90 -25.28 -18.42 3.44
CA GLY A 90 -25.14 -17.20 2.64
C GLY A 90 -23.89 -16.37 2.97
N ASP A 91 -23.34 -16.52 4.16
CA ASP A 91 -22.14 -15.80 4.62
C ASP A 91 -20.84 -16.52 4.25
N GLU A 92 -20.87 -17.84 4.11
CA GLU A 92 -19.75 -18.61 3.57
C GLU A 92 -19.42 -18.19 2.12
N VAL A 93 -20.44 -18.13 1.26
CA VAL A 93 -20.30 -17.63 -0.12
C VAL A 93 -19.84 -16.16 -0.16
N ARG A 94 -20.27 -15.35 0.83
CA ARG A 94 -19.79 -13.97 0.93
C ARG A 94 -18.31 -13.93 1.30
N ARG A 95 -17.90 -14.69 2.31
CA ARG A 95 -16.51 -14.79 2.78
C ARG A 95 -15.59 -15.22 1.64
N GLU A 96 -15.96 -16.27 0.92
CA GLU A 96 -15.18 -16.79 -0.20
C GLU A 96 -14.99 -15.73 -1.30
N ARG A 97 -16.05 -14.99 -1.64
CA ARG A 97 -15.96 -13.87 -2.59
C ARG A 97 -15.06 -12.73 -2.11
N GLU A 98 -15.01 -12.46 -0.80
CA GLU A 98 -14.10 -11.44 -0.27
C GLU A 98 -12.65 -11.92 -0.29
N LEU A 99 -12.39 -13.18 0.04
CA LEU A 99 -11.08 -13.80 -0.07
C LEU A 99 -10.60 -13.81 -1.53
N GLU A 100 -11.45 -14.19 -2.47
CA GLU A 100 -11.13 -14.17 -3.91
C GLU A 100 -10.72 -12.77 -4.38
N ARG A 101 -11.46 -11.72 -3.96
CA ARG A 101 -11.12 -10.32 -4.29
C ARG A 101 -9.80 -9.88 -3.67
N LEU A 102 -9.53 -10.29 -2.44
CA LEU A 102 -8.27 -10.01 -1.75
C LEU A 102 -7.10 -10.67 -2.49
N THR A 103 -7.20 -11.97 -2.77
CA THR A 103 -6.19 -12.73 -3.52
C THR A 103 -5.97 -12.14 -4.92
N GLU A 104 -7.02 -11.78 -5.66
CA GLU A 104 -6.86 -11.18 -6.99
C GLU A 104 -6.20 -9.79 -6.93
N ARG A 105 -6.53 -8.97 -5.92
CA ARG A 105 -5.82 -7.70 -5.67
C ARG A 105 -4.34 -7.98 -5.40
N MET A 106 -4.02 -8.90 -4.49
CA MET A 106 -2.63 -9.22 -4.15
C MET A 106 -1.86 -9.78 -5.37
N ARG A 107 -2.46 -10.65 -6.18
CA ARG A 107 -1.81 -11.12 -7.42
C ARG A 107 -1.48 -9.98 -8.37
N ARG A 108 -2.40 -9.04 -8.56
CA ARG A 108 -2.17 -7.86 -9.42
C ARG A 108 -1.07 -6.95 -8.87
N ASP A 109 -1.05 -6.72 -7.56
CA ASP A 109 0.00 -5.94 -6.89
C ASP A 109 1.37 -6.59 -7.06
N TYR A 110 1.46 -7.91 -6.82
CA TYR A 110 2.69 -8.70 -7.00
C TYR A 110 3.21 -8.59 -8.44
N VAL A 111 2.34 -8.82 -9.45
CA VAL A 111 2.72 -8.71 -10.86
C VAL A 111 3.14 -7.29 -11.21
N SER A 112 2.39 -6.27 -10.77
CA SER A 112 2.73 -4.86 -11.00
C SER A 112 4.11 -4.51 -10.45
N SER A 113 4.41 -4.99 -9.25
CA SER A 113 5.71 -4.78 -8.62
C SER A 113 6.83 -5.54 -9.32
N ARG A 114 6.61 -6.81 -9.67
CA ARG A 114 7.60 -7.64 -10.37
C ARG A 114 7.96 -7.02 -11.73
N ASP A 115 6.96 -6.48 -12.42
CA ASP A 115 7.12 -5.78 -13.69
C ASP A 115 7.76 -4.37 -13.53
N GLY A 116 8.01 -3.90 -12.30
CA GLY A 116 8.69 -2.64 -12.03
C GLY A 116 7.90 -1.37 -12.33
N ARG A 117 6.56 -1.46 -12.48
CA ARG A 117 5.71 -0.34 -12.94
C ARG A 117 5.73 0.90 -12.02
N TYR A 118 6.08 0.71 -10.75
CA TYR A 118 6.24 1.78 -9.77
C TYR A 118 7.39 2.74 -10.11
N ARG A 119 8.37 2.33 -10.94
CA ARG A 119 9.46 3.23 -11.35
C ARG A 119 8.95 4.38 -12.22
N ASP A 120 7.95 4.11 -13.05
CA ASP A 120 7.31 5.11 -13.91
C ASP A 120 6.12 5.80 -13.22
N GLN A 121 5.39 5.08 -12.38
CA GLN A 121 4.18 5.58 -11.72
C GLN A 121 4.16 5.30 -10.21
N PRO A 122 5.05 5.92 -9.41
CA PRO A 122 5.30 5.46 -8.04
C PRO A 122 4.12 5.53 -7.07
N LYS A 123 3.13 6.39 -7.33
CA LYS A 123 1.92 6.48 -6.51
C LYS A 123 0.75 5.61 -7.02
N LYS A 124 0.80 5.19 -8.28
CA LYS A 124 -0.32 4.48 -8.93
C LYS A 124 -0.07 2.98 -9.06
N ALA A 125 1.17 2.60 -9.32
CA ALA A 125 1.59 1.21 -9.41
C ALA A 125 2.19 0.79 -8.07
N PHE A 126 1.79 -0.38 -7.59
CA PHE A 126 2.33 -0.96 -6.37
C PHE A 126 3.77 -1.45 -6.58
N GLY A 127 4.61 -1.29 -5.55
CA GLY A 127 6.02 -1.67 -5.57
C GLY A 127 6.47 -2.27 -4.24
N LEU A 128 7.14 -3.41 -4.34
CA LEU A 128 7.75 -4.15 -3.23
C LEU A 128 9.24 -3.83 -3.16
N VAL A 129 9.72 -3.57 -1.95
CA VAL A 129 11.14 -3.42 -1.61
C VAL A 129 11.92 -4.65 -2.09
N GLU A 130 11.36 -5.84 -1.87
CA GLU A 130 11.97 -7.11 -2.23
C GLU A 130 12.25 -7.21 -3.75
N HIS A 131 11.36 -6.66 -4.59
CA HIS A 131 11.56 -6.63 -6.04
C HIS A 131 12.52 -5.51 -6.48
N GLU A 132 12.53 -4.36 -5.81
CA GLU A 132 13.47 -3.27 -6.13
C GLU A 132 14.91 -3.66 -5.81
N TYR A 133 15.14 -4.27 -4.64
CA TYR A 133 16.47 -4.65 -4.17
C TYR A 133 16.88 -6.08 -4.54
N SER A 134 16.03 -6.81 -5.27
CA SER A 134 16.27 -8.21 -5.63
C SER A 134 16.54 -9.09 -4.41
N GLU A 135 15.78 -8.88 -3.33
CA GLU A 135 15.90 -9.68 -2.11
C GLU A 135 15.54 -11.15 -2.40
N PRO A 136 16.31 -12.11 -1.87
CA PRO A 136 16.12 -13.52 -2.16
C PRO A 136 14.92 -14.08 -1.37
N VAL A 137 13.71 -13.84 -1.85
CA VAL A 137 12.47 -14.43 -1.30
C VAL A 137 12.01 -15.56 -2.22
N SER A 138 11.91 -16.76 -1.69
CA SER A 138 11.50 -17.94 -2.43
C SER A 138 10.02 -17.88 -2.84
N ARG A 139 9.63 -18.69 -3.84
CA ARG A 139 8.22 -18.80 -4.26
C ARG A 139 7.33 -19.31 -3.13
N ASP A 140 7.82 -20.25 -2.33
CA ASP A 140 7.07 -20.82 -1.22
C ASP A 140 6.85 -19.78 -0.12
N GLU A 141 7.85 -18.95 0.16
CA GLU A 141 7.68 -17.83 1.08
C GLU A 141 6.65 -16.81 0.59
N TRP A 142 6.62 -16.50 -0.72
CA TRP A 142 5.58 -15.63 -1.27
C TRP A 142 4.19 -16.27 -1.20
N ALA A 143 4.10 -17.58 -1.46
CA ALA A 143 2.84 -18.32 -1.40
C ALA A 143 2.26 -18.33 0.02
N ALA A 144 3.10 -18.58 1.03
CA ALA A 144 2.71 -18.61 2.44
C ALA A 144 2.13 -17.27 2.97
N MET A 145 2.28 -16.17 2.22
CA MET A 145 1.69 -14.87 2.58
C MET A 145 0.23 -14.73 2.17
N ASN A 146 -0.28 -15.63 1.33
CA ASN A 146 -1.65 -15.65 0.83
C ASN A 146 -2.43 -16.88 1.36
N ASP A 147 -1.83 -17.66 2.25
CA ASP A 147 -2.49 -18.73 3.01
C ASP A 147 -3.18 -18.16 4.26
#